data_AF-A0A7K1GRF2-F1
#
_entry.id   AF-A0A7K1GRF2-F1
#
_cell.length_a   1.000
_cell.length_b   1.000
_cell.length_c   1.000
_cell.angle_alpha   90.00
_cell.angle_beta   90.00
_cell.angle_gamma   90.00
#
_symmetry.space_group_name_H-M   'P 1'
#
loop_
_entity.id
_entity.type
_entity.pdbx_description
1 polymer ?
#
loop_
_entity_poly.entity_id
_entity_poly.type
_entity_poly.pdbx_seq_one_letter_code
_entity_poly.pdbx_strand_id
1 'polypeptide(L)'
;GNFVSSFMNYARFTNVGIARAISAGNAACTGVPEVLDFFATDGATSVALVYLEGIQDGEKLASSMKSISSVKPLVVVKGGSTSSGALAAASHTGALASNDRVFDGVCFANGVTRVASAEEAFDVAATFATQPLPKGPNVVVLTTVGGWGVVTSDAISNDNVLKLISLPQDLSEAISALLPDRWSHNNPVDCAGGETRDTIPEVMRLIATHPGVDSIIFLGLGIQSNQARLMTEGHFYPDFGLERIVSYHQRQDERFAQVAFELSTETGKPILVATELGVADVNNPGVKAVQESGRLCYANGQRAARALALSYQYSKWCGVAK
;
A
#
# COMPACT_ATOMS: atom_id res chain seq x y z
N GLY A 1 -9.47 -21.35 7.43
CA GLY A 1 -9.59 -21.71 5.99
C GLY A 1 -9.84 -20.50 5.11
N ASN A 2 -11.00 -19.84 5.26
CA ASN A 2 -11.46 -18.79 4.33
C ASN A 2 -10.52 -17.58 4.18
N PHE A 3 -9.83 -17.18 5.24
CA PHE A 3 -8.84 -16.08 5.15
C PHE A 3 -7.72 -16.35 4.15
N VAL A 4 -7.17 -17.57 4.10
CA VAL A 4 -6.14 -17.94 3.10
C VAL A 4 -6.70 -17.81 1.69
N SER A 5 -7.93 -18.26 1.46
CA SER A 5 -8.63 -18.10 0.17
C SER A 5 -8.81 -16.63 -0.19
N SER A 6 -9.23 -15.78 0.76
CA SER A 6 -9.36 -14.34 0.55
C SER A 6 -8.03 -13.68 0.15
N PHE A 7 -6.93 -14.02 0.81
CA PHE A 7 -5.62 -13.47 0.45
C PHE A 7 -5.15 -13.94 -0.93
N MET A 8 -5.42 -15.20 -1.31
CA MET A 8 -5.15 -15.69 -2.66
C MET A 8 -5.99 -14.95 -3.72
N ASN A 9 -7.24 -14.60 -3.40
CA ASN A 9 -8.08 -13.81 -4.31
C ASN A 9 -7.55 -12.38 -4.46
N TYR A 10 -7.16 -11.72 -3.37
CA TYR A 10 -6.53 -10.40 -3.44
C TYR A 10 -5.20 -10.43 -4.20
N ALA A 11 -4.38 -11.46 -4.01
CA ALA A 11 -3.14 -11.66 -4.77
C ALA A 11 -3.40 -11.76 -6.27
N ARG A 12 -4.38 -12.57 -6.69
CA ARG A 12 -4.77 -12.68 -8.09
C ARG A 12 -5.35 -11.38 -8.64
N PHE A 13 -6.12 -10.67 -7.83
CA PHE A 13 -6.76 -9.40 -8.20
C PHE A 13 -5.75 -8.26 -8.40
N THR A 14 -4.68 -8.25 -7.61
CA THR A 14 -3.69 -7.17 -7.57
C THR A 14 -2.38 -7.51 -8.28
N ASN A 15 -2.23 -8.74 -8.78
CA ASN A 15 -1.00 -9.29 -9.34
C ASN A 15 0.20 -9.33 -8.38
N VAL A 16 -0.05 -9.24 -7.06
CA VAL A 16 1.00 -9.39 -6.03
C VAL A 16 1.22 -10.89 -5.78
N GLY A 17 2.47 -11.34 -5.90
CA GLY A 17 2.82 -12.76 -5.83
C GLY A 17 2.66 -13.38 -4.43
N ILE A 18 2.36 -14.68 -4.39
CA ILE A 18 2.32 -15.50 -3.17
C ILE A 18 3.35 -16.63 -3.28
N ALA A 19 4.33 -16.64 -2.38
CA ALA A 19 5.35 -17.69 -2.33
C ALA A 19 4.81 -19.00 -1.72
N ARG A 20 4.03 -18.89 -0.65
CA ARG A 20 3.46 -20.01 0.12
C ARG A 20 2.07 -19.63 0.62
N ALA A 21 1.13 -20.58 0.56
CA ALA A 21 -0.19 -20.44 1.15
C ALA A 21 -0.49 -21.68 2.00
N ILE A 22 -0.58 -21.51 3.32
CA ILE A 22 -0.72 -22.63 4.27
C ILE A 22 -1.96 -22.39 5.12
N SER A 23 -2.84 -23.39 5.20
CA SER A 23 -3.94 -23.39 6.16
C SER A 23 -3.67 -24.43 7.24
N ALA A 24 -3.43 -23.96 8.47
CA ALA A 24 -3.18 -24.86 9.61
C ALA A 24 -4.46 -25.57 10.10
N GLY A 25 -5.65 -25.10 9.71
CA GLY A 25 -6.93 -25.67 10.16
C GLY A 25 -7.00 -25.72 11.69
N ASN A 26 -7.23 -26.92 12.23
CA ASN A 26 -7.27 -27.17 13.67
C ASN A 26 -5.90 -27.11 14.36
N ALA A 27 -4.80 -27.04 13.59
CA ALA A 27 -3.43 -26.99 14.10
C ALA A 27 -3.10 -28.12 15.09
N ALA A 28 -3.59 -29.35 14.83
CA ALA A 28 -3.47 -30.47 15.75
C ALA A 28 -2.03 -31.01 15.93
N CYS A 29 -1.17 -30.82 14.93
CA CYS A 29 0.23 -31.27 14.97
C CYS A 29 1.20 -30.12 14.69
N THR A 30 0.96 -29.36 13.62
CA THR A 30 1.75 -28.20 13.24
C THR A 30 0.89 -26.96 13.39
N GLY A 31 1.34 -26.02 14.21
CA GLY A 31 0.67 -24.76 14.47
C GLY A 31 1.24 -23.61 13.66
N VAL A 32 0.72 -22.43 13.94
CA VAL A 32 1.24 -21.19 13.37
C VAL A 32 2.70 -20.91 13.79
N PRO A 33 3.12 -21.13 15.06
CA PRO A 33 4.50 -20.84 15.45
C PRO A 33 5.54 -21.55 14.57
N GLU A 34 5.35 -22.84 14.28
CA GLU A 34 6.26 -23.60 13.42
C GLU A 34 6.29 -23.08 11.98
N VAL A 35 5.14 -22.62 11.45
CA VAL A 35 5.06 -22.04 10.11
C VAL A 35 5.77 -20.68 10.07
N LEU A 36 5.68 -19.87 11.12
CA LEU A 36 6.40 -18.60 11.21
C LEU A 36 7.92 -18.84 11.27
N ASP A 37 8.37 -19.83 12.04
CA ASP A 37 9.79 -20.20 12.09
C ASP A 37 10.31 -20.71 10.73
N PHE A 38 9.50 -21.47 9.99
CA PHE A 38 9.79 -21.84 8.61
C PHE A 38 9.90 -20.60 7.70
N PHE A 39 8.91 -19.69 7.73
CA PHE A 39 8.92 -18.47 6.92
C PHE A 39 10.09 -17.54 7.24
N ALA A 40 10.59 -17.52 8.48
CA ALA A 40 11.78 -16.77 8.85
C ALA A 40 13.02 -17.20 8.04
N THR A 41 13.12 -18.50 7.69
CA THR A 41 14.28 -19.07 6.98
C THR A 41 14.05 -19.31 5.48
N ASP A 42 12.79 -19.28 5.00
CA ASP A 42 12.45 -19.53 3.59
C ASP A 42 12.86 -18.35 2.68
N GLY A 43 13.86 -18.54 1.83
CA GLY A 43 14.36 -17.50 0.92
C GLY A 43 13.36 -17.00 -0.12
N ALA A 44 12.28 -17.74 -0.38
CA ALA A 44 11.20 -17.30 -1.28
C ALA A 44 10.20 -16.35 -0.61
N THR A 45 10.18 -16.27 0.73
CA THR A 45 9.22 -15.47 1.48
C THR A 45 9.87 -14.15 1.91
N SER A 46 9.29 -13.02 1.48
CA SER A 46 9.76 -11.68 1.87
C SER A 46 8.96 -11.08 3.04
N VAL A 47 7.70 -11.46 3.18
CA VAL A 47 6.74 -10.96 4.16
C VAL A 47 5.84 -12.10 4.60
N ALA A 48 5.52 -12.17 5.89
CA ALA A 48 4.50 -13.09 6.39
C ALA A 48 3.20 -12.35 6.71
N LEU A 49 2.08 -12.94 6.30
CA LEU A 49 0.74 -12.51 6.67
C LEU A 49 0.04 -13.69 7.33
N VAL A 50 -0.47 -13.51 8.55
CA VAL A 50 -1.17 -14.56 9.28
C VAL A 50 -2.50 -14.09 9.86
N TYR A 51 -3.47 -14.99 9.86
CA TYR A 51 -4.71 -14.86 10.60
C TYR A 51 -4.72 -15.83 11.78
N LEU A 52 -5.03 -15.32 12.97
CA LEU A 52 -5.02 -16.06 14.24
C LEU A 52 -6.40 -16.03 14.89
N GLU A 53 -7.02 -17.18 15.11
CA GLU A 53 -8.27 -17.29 15.89
C GLU A 53 -8.00 -17.62 17.36
N GLY A 54 -7.09 -18.56 17.63
CA GLY A 54 -6.77 -19.06 18.97
C GLY A 54 -5.27 -19.09 19.23
N ILE A 55 -4.89 -19.01 20.50
CA ILE A 55 -3.50 -19.12 20.97
C ILE A 55 -3.47 -20.22 22.01
N GLN A 56 -2.81 -21.34 21.68
CA GLN A 56 -2.63 -22.46 22.63
C GLN A 56 -1.40 -22.24 23.50
N ASP A 57 -0.27 -21.88 22.88
CA ASP A 57 1.00 -21.59 23.55
C ASP A 57 1.45 -20.16 23.17
N GLY A 58 1.22 -19.23 24.10
CA GLY A 58 1.51 -17.81 23.89
C GLY A 58 3.00 -17.49 23.90
N GLU A 59 3.79 -18.20 24.71
CA GLU A 59 5.25 -17.99 24.78
C GLU A 59 5.92 -18.45 23.49
N LYS A 60 5.54 -19.64 23.00
CA LYS A 60 6.03 -20.15 21.72
C LYS A 60 5.64 -19.24 20.57
N LEU A 61 4.37 -18.80 20.51
CA LEU A 61 3.92 -17.88 19.48
C LEU A 61 4.69 -16.55 19.54
N ALA A 62 4.90 -15.98 20.72
CA ALA A 62 5.69 -14.75 20.89
C ALA A 62 7.14 -14.93 20.44
N SER A 63 7.76 -16.07 20.75
CA SER A 63 9.12 -16.42 20.30
C SER A 63 9.22 -16.49 18.78
N SER A 64 8.32 -17.23 18.12
CA SER A 64 8.33 -17.35 16.65
C SER A 64 7.97 -16.03 15.96
N MET A 65 7.05 -15.24 16.52
CA MET A 65 6.74 -13.90 16.02
C MET A 65 7.97 -12.97 16.06
N LYS A 66 8.74 -13.01 17.16
CA LYS A 66 10.01 -12.28 17.29
C LYS A 66 11.06 -12.75 16.29
N SER A 67 11.18 -14.07 16.12
CA SER A 67 12.14 -14.71 15.21
C SER A 67 11.94 -14.20 13.78
N ILE A 68 10.70 -14.26 13.28
CA ILE A 68 10.39 -13.79 11.93
C ILE A 68 10.49 -12.27 11.80
N SER A 69 9.94 -11.49 12.74
CA SER A 69 9.91 -10.03 12.62
C SER A 69 11.29 -9.38 12.59
N SER A 70 12.28 -10.02 13.23
CA SER A 70 13.69 -9.60 13.23
C SER A 70 14.36 -9.71 11.86
N VAL A 71 13.81 -10.51 10.94
CA VAL A 71 14.37 -10.72 9.59
C VAL A 71 13.43 -10.30 8.47
N LYS A 72 12.11 -10.32 8.70
CA LYS A 72 11.06 -10.08 7.69
C LYS A 72 9.82 -9.46 8.34
N PRO A 73 9.10 -8.55 7.66
CA PRO A 73 7.85 -8.02 8.20
C PRO A 73 6.81 -9.12 8.46
N LEU A 74 6.09 -9.01 9.58
CA LEU A 74 4.98 -9.88 9.94
C LEU A 74 3.70 -9.06 10.13
N VAL A 75 2.68 -9.37 9.34
CA VAL A 75 1.33 -8.81 9.44
C VAL A 75 0.39 -9.82 10.09
N VAL A 76 -0.33 -9.40 11.13
CA VAL A 76 -1.25 -10.26 11.87
C VAL A 76 -2.66 -9.69 11.88
N VAL A 77 -3.63 -10.52 11.47
CA VAL A 77 -5.05 -10.33 11.80
C VAL A 77 -5.39 -11.26 12.95
N LYS A 78 -5.90 -10.73 14.06
CA LYS A 78 -6.36 -11.55 15.19
C LYS A 78 -7.88 -11.53 15.29
N GLY A 79 -8.50 -12.69 15.12
CA GLY A 79 -9.90 -12.91 15.44
C GLY A 79 -10.14 -12.86 16.95
N GLY A 80 -11.35 -12.48 17.34
CA GLY A 80 -11.74 -12.46 18.76
C GLY A 80 -11.20 -11.30 19.58
N SER A 81 -10.92 -10.15 18.96
CA SER A 81 -10.36 -8.96 19.62
C SER A 81 -11.33 -8.22 20.54
N THR A 82 -12.64 -8.39 20.36
CA THR A 82 -13.69 -7.82 21.22
C THR A 82 -14.35 -8.91 22.05
N SER A 83 -15.11 -8.55 23.10
CA SER A 83 -15.87 -9.53 23.89
C SER A 83 -16.82 -10.35 23.01
N SER A 84 -17.57 -9.70 22.11
CA SER A 84 -18.47 -10.36 21.16
C SER A 84 -17.70 -11.22 20.15
N GLY A 85 -16.57 -10.74 19.64
CA GLY A 85 -15.72 -11.52 18.73
C GLY A 85 -15.10 -12.73 19.43
N ALA A 86 -14.67 -12.58 20.69
CA ALA A 86 -14.09 -13.65 21.49
C ALA A 86 -15.12 -14.75 21.78
N LEU A 87 -16.37 -14.37 22.06
CA LEU A 87 -17.49 -15.32 22.19
C LEU A 87 -17.73 -16.08 20.87
N ALA A 88 -17.73 -15.38 19.73
CA ALA A 88 -17.87 -16.01 18.42
C ALA A 88 -16.70 -16.95 18.08
N ALA A 89 -15.47 -16.57 18.42
CA ALA A 89 -14.30 -17.40 18.24
C ALA A 89 -14.32 -18.63 19.18
N ALA A 90 -14.76 -18.45 20.43
CA ALA A 90 -14.87 -19.53 21.41
C ALA A 90 -15.92 -20.56 21.01
N SER A 91 -17.07 -20.16 20.45
CA SER A 91 -18.07 -21.09 19.95
C SER A 91 -17.61 -21.87 18.70
N HIS A 92 -16.72 -21.27 17.91
CA HIS A 92 -16.19 -21.87 16.68
C HIS A 92 -15.00 -22.80 16.93
N THR A 93 -14.12 -22.47 17.89
CA THR A 93 -12.83 -23.17 18.10
C THR A 93 -12.73 -23.90 19.44
N GLY A 94 -13.62 -23.61 20.39
CA GLY A 94 -13.53 -24.11 21.77
C GLY A 94 -12.36 -23.51 22.58
N ALA A 95 -11.61 -22.55 22.04
CA ALA A 95 -10.48 -21.94 22.71
C ALA A 95 -10.90 -20.89 23.74
N LEU A 96 -10.15 -20.78 24.84
CA LEU A 96 -10.36 -19.75 25.85
C LEU A 96 -10.04 -18.36 25.28
N ALA A 97 -10.83 -17.34 25.63
CA ALA A 97 -10.61 -15.98 25.17
C ALA A 97 -9.25 -15.44 25.64
N SER A 98 -8.38 -15.07 24.71
CA SER A 98 -7.11 -14.41 25.01
C SER A 98 -7.31 -12.93 25.33
N ASN A 99 -6.55 -12.37 26.28
CA ASN A 99 -6.60 -10.94 26.57
C ASN A 99 -5.98 -10.12 25.42
N ASP A 100 -6.81 -9.32 24.76
CA ASP A 100 -6.41 -8.62 23.54
C ASP A 100 -5.33 -7.55 23.77
N ARG A 101 -5.36 -6.89 24.93
CA ARG A 101 -4.34 -5.89 25.31
C ARG A 101 -2.96 -6.51 25.51
N VAL A 102 -2.92 -7.74 26.04
CA VAL A 102 -1.66 -8.49 26.17
C VAL A 102 -1.13 -8.83 24.78
N PHE A 103 -2.00 -9.26 23.87
CA PHE A 103 -1.60 -9.54 22.49
C PHE A 103 -1.08 -8.30 21.77
N ASP A 104 -1.73 -7.15 21.93
CA ASP A 104 -1.22 -5.86 21.40
C ASP A 104 0.17 -5.52 21.92
N GLY A 105 0.40 -5.68 23.24
CA GLY A 105 1.71 -5.45 23.84
C GLY A 105 2.78 -6.38 23.29
N VAL A 106 2.45 -7.66 23.06
CA VAL A 106 3.36 -8.64 22.44
C VAL A 106 3.65 -8.27 20.99
N CYS A 107 2.66 -7.86 20.20
CA CYS A 107 2.88 -7.43 18.82
C CYS A 107 3.80 -6.20 18.77
N PHE A 108 3.50 -5.18 19.59
CA PHE A 108 4.29 -3.96 19.67
C PHE A 108 5.76 -4.23 20.06
N ALA A 109 5.99 -5.04 21.08
CA ALA A 109 7.33 -5.37 21.56
C ALA A 109 8.18 -6.10 20.51
N ASN A 110 7.53 -6.86 19.61
CA ASN A 110 8.20 -7.68 18.61
C ASN A 110 8.12 -7.09 17.19
N GLY A 111 7.68 -5.85 17.00
CA GLY A 111 7.62 -5.25 15.65
C GLY A 111 6.62 -5.92 14.72
N VAL A 112 5.59 -6.56 15.28
CA VAL A 112 4.54 -7.22 14.52
C VAL A 112 3.46 -6.21 14.17
N THR A 113 3.13 -6.11 12.88
CA THR A 113 2.10 -5.22 12.38
C THR A 113 0.72 -5.86 12.53
N ARG A 114 0.01 -5.50 13.61
CA ARG A 114 -1.36 -5.96 13.83
C ARG A 114 -2.36 -5.06 13.10
N VAL A 115 -3.35 -5.68 12.46
CA VAL A 115 -4.39 -5.02 11.66
C VAL A 115 -5.76 -5.63 11.94
N ALA A 116 -6.83 -4.93 11.57
CA ALA A 116 -8.20 -5.29 11.97
C ALA A 116 -8.98 -6.11 10.93
N SER A 117 -8.60 -6.03 9.65
CA SER A 117 -9.35 -6.64 8.56
C SER A 117 -8.45 -7.40 7.58
N ALA A 118 -9.05 -8.33 6.81
CA ALA A 118 -8.34 -9.04 5.76
C ALA A 118 -7.84 -8.11 4.65
N GLU A 119 -8.63 -7.09 4.30
CA GLU A 119 -8.27 -6.11 3.28
C GLU A 119 -7.07 -5.27 3.70
N GLU A 120 -7.09 -4.73 4.93
CA GLU A 120 -5.96 -3.96 5.50
C GLU A 120 -4.71 -4.85 5.61
N ALA A 121 -4.86 -6.10 6.03
CA ALA A 121 -3.74 -7.03 6.12
C ALA A 121 -3.07 -7.28 4.78
N PHE A 122 -3.88 -7.49 3.73
CA PHE A 122 -3.36 -7.70 2.39
C PHE A 122 -2.64 -6.46 1.89
N ASP A 123 -3.23 -5.27 2.04
CA ASP A 123 -2.59 -4.02 1.61
C ASP A 123 -1.24 -3.80 2.27
N VAL A 124 -1.17 -4.00 3.59
CA VAL A 124 0.06 -3.81 4.35
C VAL A 124 1.12 -4.84 3.94
N ALA A 125 0.75 -6.13 3.83
CA ALA A 125 1.71 -7.15 3.41
C ALA A 125 2.19 -6.95 1.97
N ALA A 126 1.30 -6.57 1.06
CA ALA A 126 1.64 -6.22 -0.31
C ALA A 126 2.54 -4.98 -0.35
N THR A 127 2.32 -3.99 0.52
CA THR A 127 3.20 -2.82 0.65
C THR A 127 4.60 -3.25 1.05
N PHE A 128 4.75 -4.05 2.10
CA PHE A 128 6.05 -4.59 2.50
C PHE A 128 6.71 -5.44 1.40
N ALA A 129 5.94 -6.19 0.63
CA ALA A 129 6.46 -7.07 -0.41
C ALA A 129 6.89 -6.31 -1.67
N THR A 130 6.29 -5.15 -1.92
CA THR A 130 6.40 -4.44 -3.22
C THR A 130 6.94 -3.03 -3.09
N GLN A 131 7.25 -2.51 -1.91
CA GLN A 131 7.80 -1.16 -1.72
C GLN A 131 9.03 -1.17 -0.81
N PRO A 132 10.00 -0.27 -1.02
CA PRO A 132 11.06 -0.05 -0.05
C PRO A 132 10.49 0.54 1.24
N LEU A 133 11.14 0.28 2.38
CA LEU A 133 10.75 0.88 3.64
C LEU A 133 11.03 2.40 3.64
N PRO A 134 10.07 3.23 4.09
CA PRO A 134 10.31 4.67 4.22
C PRO A 134 11.39 4.92 5.28
N LYS A 135 12.30 5.87 5.00
CA LYS A 135 13.44 6.21 5.88
C LYS A 135 13.10 7.30 6.92
N GLY A 136 11.89 7.84 6.84
CA GLY A 136 11.38 8.87 7.71
C GLY A 136 9.87 9.09 7.48
N PRO A 137 9.26 10.00 8.24
CA PRO A 137 7.81 10.21 8.22
C PRO A 137 7.34 11.17 7.13
N ASN A 138 8.23 11.80 6.37
CA ASN A 138 7.85 12.92 5.51
C ASN A 138 7.19 12.45 4.21
N VAL A 139 5.91 12.75 4.06
CA VAL A 139 5.09 12.35 2.90
C VAL A 139 4.77 13.57 2.06
N VAL A 140 4.87 13.43 0.74
CA VAL A 140 4.27 14.35 -0.23
C VAL A 140 3.17 13.63 -0.99
N VAL A 141 2.00 14.28 -1.11
CA VAL A 141 0.91 13.82 -1.96
C VAL A 141 1.02 14.53 -3.30
N LEU A 142 1.14 13.77 -4.39
CA LEU A 142 1.08 14.29 -5.75
C LEU A 142 -0.28 13.91 -6.35
N THR A 143 -1.00 14.87 -6.91
CA THR A 143 -2.34 14.63 -7.45
C THR A 143 -2.64 15.44 -8.70
N THR A 144 -3.46 14.85 -9.58
CA THR A 144 -4.18 15.56 -10.66
C THR A 144 -5.64 15.85 -10.30
N VAL A 145 -6.06 15.46 -9.09
CA VAL A 145 -7.43 15.61 -8.56
C VAL A 145 -7.40 16.16 -7.13
N GLY A 146 -7.72 17.44 -6.97
CA GLY A 146 -7.66 18.11 -5.66
C GLY A 146 -8.50 17.46 -4.55
N GLY A 147 -9.72 17.01 -4.87
CA GLY A 147 -10.63 16.43 -3.87
C GLY A 147 -10.08 15.17 -3.18
N TRP A 148 -9.40 14.29 -3.91
CA TRP A 148 -8.75 13.11 -3.33
C TRP A 148 -7.52 13.48 -2.49
N GLY A 149 -6.83 14.57 -2.85
CA GLY A 149 -5.74 15.13 -2.07
C GLY A 149 -6.18 15.51 -0.65
N VAL A 150 -7.36 16.11 -0.49
CA VAL A 150 -7.91 16.51 0.81
C VAL A 150 -8.12 15.31 1.72
N VAL A 151 -8.92 14.32 1.29
CA VAL A 151 -9.24 13.16 2.14
C VAL A 151 -8.02 12.27 2.43
N THR A 152 -7.03 12.28 1.53
CA THR A 152 -5.74 11.59 1.75
C THR A 152 -4.90 12.33 2.78
N SER A 153 -4.89 13.67 2.76
CA SER A 153 -4.19 14.51 3.73
C SER A 153 -4.75 14.32 5.14
N ASP A 154 -6.07 14.23 5.27
CA ASP A 154 -6.74 13.90 6.54
C ASP A 154 -6.29 12.52 7.05
N ALA A 155 -6.29 11.51 6.16
CA ALA A 155 -5.87 10.17 6.54
C ALA A 155 -4.40 10.08 6.98
N ILE A 156 -3.49 10.83 6.33
CA ILE A 156 -2.08 10.94 6.74
C ILE A 156 -1.97 11.60 8.13
N SER A 157 -2.81 12.59 8.42
CA SER A 157 -2.71 13.39 9.64
C SER A 157 -3.41 12.78 10.85
N ASN A 158 -4.37 11.87 10.65
CA ASN A 158 -5.25 11.37 11.70
C ASN A 158 -4.54 10.65 12.87
N ASP A 159 -3.48 9.88 12.60
CA ASP A 159 -2.80 9.07 13.63
C ASP A 159 -1.42 9.64 14.05
N ASN A 160 -0.99 10.76 13.45
CA ASN A 160 0.31 11.41 13.66
C ASN A 160 1.53 10.48 13.46
N VAL A 161 1.37 9.39 12.70
CA VAL A 161 2.47 8.47 12.40
C VAL A 161 3.31 9.01 11.24
N LEU A 162 2.64 9.54 10.21
CA LEU A 162 3.26 10.18 9.07
C LEU A 162 3.15 11.70 9.19
N LYS A 163 3.94 12.42 8.40
CA LYS A 163 3.94 13.88 8.36
C LYS A 163 3.72 14.37 6.93
N LEU A 164 2.55 14.96 6.69
CA LEU A 164 2.32 15.76 5.49
C LEU A 164 3.16 17.04 5.61
N ILE A 165 4.33 17.06 4.97
CA ILE A 165 5.28 18.17 5.16
C ILE A 165 4.84 19.43 4.42
N SER A 166 5.17 20.59 4.99
CA SER A 166 5.29 21.80 4.18
C SER A 166 6.39 21.59 3.15
N LEU A 167 6.15 21.98 1.90
CA LEU A 167 7.14 21.82 0.84
C LEU A 167 8.38 22.67 1.17
N PRO A 168 9.59 22.09 1.10
CA PRO A 168 10.83 22.85 1.10
C PRO A 168 10.80 23.93 0.02
N GLN A 169 11.37 25.10 0.32
CA GLN A 169 11.26 26.28 -0.55
C GLN A 169 11.85 26.01 -1.94
N ASP A 170 12.99 25.35 -2.01
CA ASP A 170 13.67 24.93 -3.23
C ASP A 170 12.83 23.95 -4.04
N LEU A 171 12.17 22.98 -3.39
CA LEU A 171 11.24 22.06 -4.05
C LEU A 171 10.01 22.80 -4.60
N SER A 172 9.43 23.72 -3.82
CA SER A 172 8.26 24.51 -4.23
C SER A 172 8.58 25.40 -5.44
N GLU A 173 9.74 26.04 -5.46
CA GLU A 173 10.23 26.85 -6.58
C GLU A 173 10.47 26.01 -7.84
N ALA A 174 11.10 24.84 -7.70
CA ALA A 174 11.32 23.93 -8.82
C ALA A 174 10.02 23.40 -9.43
N ILE A 175 9.03 23.08 -8.59
CA ILE A 175 7.69 22.67 -9.05
C ILE A 175 6.97 23.84 -9.74
N SER A 176 7.06 25.06 -9.18
CA SER A 176 6.45 26.27 -9.76
C SER A 176 6.97 26.60 -11.15
N ALA A 177 8.22 26.23 -11.47
CA ALA A 177 8.77 26.42 -12.81
C ALA A 177 8.15 25.48 -13.87
N LEU A 178 7.49 24.39 -13.45
CA LEU A 178 6.89 23.38 -14.33
C LEU A 178 5.37 23.47 -14.42
N LEU A 179 4.73 24.04 -13.39
CA LEU A 179 3.28 24.11 -13.26
C LEU A 179 2.76 25.54 -13.48
N PRO A 180 1.50 25.70 -13.93
CA PRO A 180 0.89 27.02 -14.02
C PRO A 180 0.73 27.64 -12.62
N ASP A 181 0.76 28.97 -12.52
CA ASP A 181 0.65 29.73 -11.26
C ASP A 181 -0.52 29.33 -10.34
N ARG A 182 -1.56 28.70 -10.89
CA ARG A 182 -2.75 28.23 -10.17
C ARG A 182 -2.62 26.86 -9.49
N TRP A 183 -1.46 26.20 -9.54
CA TRP A 183 -1.22 24.96 -8.79
C TRP A 183 -1.32 25.22 -7.28
N SER A 184 -1.40 24.19 -6.45
CA SER A 184 -1.74 24.35 -5.02
C SER A 184 -0.75 25.18 -4.18
N HIS A 185 0.51 25.32 -4.61
CA HIS A 185 1.61 25.92 -3.82
C HIS A 185 1.76 25.32 -2.42
N ASN A 186 1.34 24.08 -2.24
CA ASN A 186 1.34 23.38 -0.95
C ASN A 186 1.42 21.86 -1.16
N ASN A 187 1.43 21.10 -0.06
CA ASN A 187 1.26 19.65 -0.04
C ASN A 187 -0.17 19.33 0.43
N PRO A 188 -1.05 18.75 -0.40
CA PRO A 188 -0.79 18.08 -1.69
C PRO A 188 -0.34 18.99 -2.84
N VAL A 189 0.60 18.49 -3.65
CA VAL A 189 0.97 19.07 -4.95
C VAL A 189 -0.13 18.73 -5.96
N ASP A 190 -1.05 19.66 -6.18
CA ASP A 190 -2.13 19.56 -7.16
C ASP A 190 -1.73 20.30 -8.44
N CYS A 191 -1.67 19.57 -9.56
CA CYS A 191 -1.24 20.10 -10.85
C CYS A 191 -2.28 21.03 -11.53
N ALA A 192 -3.51 21.11 -11.00
CA ALA A 192 -4.56 22.03 -11.43
C ALA A 192 -4.88 21.99 -12.95
N GLY A 193 -4.86 20.78 -13.53
CA GLY A 193 -5.09 20.55 -14.96
C GLY A 193 -4.01 21.15 -15.87
N GLY A 194 -2.84 21.48 -15.33
CA GLY A 194 -1.69 22.02 -16.05
C GLY A 194 -0.77 20.94 -16.62
N GLU A 195 -1.10 19.67 -16.42
CA GLU A 195 -0.26 18.55 -16.83
C GLU A 195 -0.19 18.39 -18.35
N THR A 196 1.02 18.50 -18.89
CA THR A 196 1.34 17.99 -20.22
C THR A 196 1.88 16.56 -20.11
N ARG A 197 2.26 15.95 -21.24
CA ARG A 197 2.83 14.60 -21.31
C ARG A 197 3.94 14.33 -20.27
N ASP A 198 4.79 15.32 -20.03
CA ASP A 198 6.03 15.17 -19.26
C ASP A 198 5.94 15.79 -17.84
N THR A 199 4.89 16.57 -17.55
CA THR A 199 4.77 17.33 -16.30
C THR A 199 4.68 16.42 -15.07
N ILE A 200 3.80 15.42 -15.06
CA ILE A 200 3.64 14.51 -13.90
C ILE A 200 4.92 13.71 -13.63
N PRO A 201 5.56 13.07 -14.63
CA PRO A 201 6.86 12.42 -14.44
C PRO A 201 7.93 13.32 -13.83
N GLU A 202 8.04 14.56 -14.31
CA GLU A 202 9.09 15.48 -13.87
C GLU A 202 8.83 16.00 -12.45
N VAL A 203 7.59 16.38 -12.13
CA VAL A 203 7.21 16.78 -10.77
C VAL A 203 7.41 15.61 -9.79
N MET A 204 7.02 14.39 -10.17
CA MET A 204 7.25 13.20 -9.35
C MET A 204 8.74 12.96 -9.11
N ARG A 205 9.60 13.17 -10.13
CA ARG A 205 11.06 13.07 -10.01
C ARG A 205 11.64 14.11 -9.05
N LEU A 206 11.21 15.37 -9.16
CA LEU A 206 11.63 16.42 -8.23
C LEU A 206 11.32 16.04 -6.78
N ILE A 207 10.09 15.58 -6.52
CA ILE A 207 9.66 15.15 -5.18
C ILE A 207 10.47 13.91 -4.72
N ALA A 208 10.61 12.90 -5.58
CA ALA A 208 11.26 11.63 -5.22
C ALA A 208 12.76 11.82 -4.94
N THR A 209 13.44 12.70 -5.68
CA THR A 209 14.88 12.95 -5.50
C THR A 209 15.18 13.95 -4.38
N HIS A 210 14.21 14.73 -3.92
CA HIS A 210 14.42 15.72 -2.87
C HIS A 210 14.77 15.06 -1.51
N PRO A 211 15.88 15.44 -0.84
CA PRO A 211 16.35 14.76 0.38
C PRO A 211 15.41 14.90 1.59
N GLY A 212 14.57 15.93 1.62
CA GLY A 212 13.59 16.14 2.69
C GLY A 212 12.30 15.30 2.58
N VAL A 213 12.13 14.54 1.50
CA VAL A 213 10.93 13.71 1.26
C VAL A 213 11.28 12.24 1.46
N ASP A 214 10.50 11.51 2.24
CA ASP A 214 10.73 10.09 2.51
C ASP A 214 9.83 9.17 1.69
N SER A 215 8.68 9.66 1.23
CA SER A 215 7.67 8.87 0.53
C SER A 215 6.70 9.74 -0.28
N ILE A 216 6.07 9.13 -1.28
CA ILE A 216 5.07 9.77 -2.13
C ILE A 216 3.78 8.94 -2.15
N ILE A 217 2.63 9.61 -2.06
CA ILE A 217 1.34 9.05 -2.47
C ILE A 217 0.90 9.75 -3.75
N PHE A 218 0.82 9.00 -4.85
CA PHE A 218 0.39 9.50 -6.15
C PHE A 218 -1.08 9.16 -6.39
N LEU A 219 -1.87 10.20 -6.68
CA LEU A 219 -3.31 10.13 -6.92
C LEU A 219 -3.64 10.58 -8.35
N GLY A 220 -4.76 10.09 -8.88
CA GLY A 220 -5.28 10.54 -10.18
C GLY A 220 -4.76 9.77 -11.40
N LEU A 221 -4.07 8.64 -11.19
CA LEU A 221 -3.74 7.70 -12.26
C LEU A 221 -5.02 7.10 -12.87
N GLY A 222 -5.06 6.96 -14.19
CA GLY A 222 -6.14 6.28 -14.92
C GLY A 222 -7.20 7.23 -15.48
N ILE A 223 -7.15 8.52 -15.12
CA ILE A 223 -8.08 9.55 -15.59
C ILE A 223 -7.92 9.79 -17.09
N GLN A 224 -6.69 9.79 -17.61
CA GLN A 224 -6.45 9.95 -19.04
C GLN A 224 -7.05 8.76 -19.79
N SER A 225 -6.80 7.55 -19.30
CA SER A 225 -7.35 6.31 -19.84
C SER A 225 -8.88 6.27 -19.77
N ASN A 226 -9.51 6.88 -18.77
CA ASN A 226 -10.96 7.05 -18.74
C ASN A 226 -11.47 7.99 -19.83
N GLN A 227 -10.74 9.07 -20.15
CA GLN A 227 -11.06 9.90 -21.32
C GLN A 227 -10.97 9.08 -22.60
N ALA A 228 -9.91 8.26 -22.73
CA ALA A 228 -9.76 7.34 -23.86
C ALA A 228 -10.97 6.37 -23.96
N ARG A 229 -11.38 5.79 -22.83
CA ARG A 229 -12.53 4.87 -22.75
C ARG A 229 -13.83 5.55 -23.19
N LEU A 230 -14.11 6.75 -22.69
CA LEU A 230 -15.28 7.55 -23.07
C LEU A 230 -15.30 7.84 -24.58
N MET A 231 -14.13 8.12 -25.18
CA MET A 231 -14.02 8.30 -26.63
C MET A 231 -14.28 6.98 -27.37
N THR A 232 -13.70 5.87 -26.93
CA THR A 232 -13.85 4.56 -27.58
C THR A 232 -15.24 3.96 -27.47
N GLU A 233 -15.96 4.22 -26.38
CA GLU A 233 -17.35 3.80 -26.18
C GLU A 233 -18.34 4.75 -26.85
N GLY A 234 -17.87 5.91 -27.30
CA GLY A 234 -18.67 6.92 -27.97
C GLY A 234 -18.98 6.58 -29.43
N HIS A 235 -20.02 7.22 -29.97
CA HIS A 235 -20.50 7.02 -31.34
C HIS A 235 -19.46 7.34 -32.43
N PHE A 236 -18.49 8.18 -32.11
CA PHE A 236 -17.49 8.65 -33.07
C PHE A 236 -16.26 7.74 -33.18
N TYR A 237 -16.17 6.61 -32.49
CA TYR A 237 -15.03 5.68 -32.59
C TYR A 237 -15.47 4.35 -33.24
N PRO A 238 -14.63 3.72 -34.10
CA PRO A 238 -13.27 4.09 -34.48
C PRO A 238 -13.16 5.16 -35.56
N ASP A 239 -14.29 5.60 -36.14
CA ASP A 239 -14.28 6.56 -37.24
C ASP A 239 -13.76 7.95 -36.80
N PHE A 240 -13.69 8.93 -37.71
CA PHE A 240 -13.31 10.33 -37.38
C PHE A 240 -11.88 10.56 -36.82
N GLY A 241 -10.99 9.56 -36.85
CA GLY A 241 -9.55 9.75 -36.58
C GLY A 241 -9.19 9.91 -35.09
N LEU A 242 -9.99 9.33 -34.19
CA LEU A 242 -9.79 9.43 -32.74
C LEU A 242 -8.72 8.47 -32.19
N GLU A 243 -8.21 7.53 -32.98
CA GLU A 243 -7.28 6.49 -32.54
C GLU A 243 -5.98 7.09 -31.97
N ARG A 244 -5.49 8.19 -32.57
CA ARG A 244 -4.27 8.84 -32.11
C ARG A 244 -4.43 9.44 -30.72
N ILE A 245 -5.56 10.08 -30.44
CA ILE A 245 -5.81 10.74 -29.15
C ILE A 245 -6.16 9.70 -28.07
N VAL A 246 -6.91 8.65 -28.40
CA VAL A 246 -7.16 7.51 -27.51
C VAL A 246 -5.85 6.85 -27.10
N SER A 247 -5.00 6.50 -28.07
CA SER A 247 -3.69 5.88 -27.82
C SER A 247 -2.75 6.78 -27.01
N TYR A 248 -2.85 8.11 -27.18
CA TYR A 248 -2.06 9.05 -26.40
C TYR A 248 -2.45 9.01 -24.91
N HIS A 249 -3.74 9.08 -24.60
CA HIS A 249 -4.26 9.07 -23.23
C HIS A 249 -3.93 7.77 -22.49
N GLN A 250 -4.11 6.61 -23.14
CA GLN A 250 -3.77 5.32 -22.53
C GLN A 250 -2.27 5.22 -22.19
N ARG A 251 -1.41 5.60 -23.14
CA ARG A 251 0.06 5.60 -22.94
C ARG A 251 0.54 6.58 -21.89
N GLN A 252 -0.20 7.67 -21.62
CA GLN A 252 0.17 8.61 -20.56
C GLN A 252 0.07 7.94 -19.18
N ASP A 253 -1.04 7.28 -18.87
CA ASP A 253 -1.20 6.62 -17.57
C ASP A 253 -0.23 5.45 -17.40
N GLU A 254 -0.03 4.64 -18.45
CA GLU A 254 1.00 3.57 -18.44
C GLU A 254 2.38 4.15 -18.09
N ARG A 255 2.73 5.30 -18.68
CA ARG A 255 3.98 5.98 -18.39
C ARG A 255 4.05 6.52 -16.97
N PHE A 256 2.97 7.07 -16.42
CA PHE A 256 2.95 7.56 -15.04
C PHE A 256 3.18 6.43 -14.04
N ALA A 257 2.53 5.27 -14.27
CA ALA A 257 2.75 4.07 -13.48
C ALA A 257 4.22 3.58 -13.55
N GLN A 258 4.78 3.52 -14.76
CA GLN A 258 6.16 3.10 -14.99
C GLN A 258 7.16 4.04 -14.31
N VAL A 259 6.97 5.35 -14.41
CA VAL A 259 7.84 6.35 -13.77
C VAL A 259 7.77 6.25 -12.24
N ALA A 260 6.58 6.02 -11.67
CA ALA A 260 6.45 5.80 -10.22
C ALA A 260 7.26 4.57 -9.76
N PHE A 261 7.21 3.47 -10.52
CA PHE A 261 8.01 2.27 -10.25
C PHE A 261 9.52 2.55 -10.35
N GLU A 262 9.95 3.19 -11.44
CA GLU A 262 11.36 3.50 -11.70
C GLU A 262 11.95 4.42 -10.64
N LEU A 263 11.26 5.52 -10.32
CA LEU A 263 11.70 6.47 -9.31
C LEU A 263 11.73 5.85 -7.91
N SER A 264 10.76 4.99 -7.57
CA SER A 264 10.78 4.27 -6.30
C SER A 264 12.02 3.38 -6.19
N THR A 265 12.35 2.69 -7.28
CA THR A 265 13.53 1.80 -7.35
C THR A 265 14.83 2.59 -7.33
N GLU A 266 14.92 3.68 -8.09
CA GLU A 266 16.09 4.56 -8.20
C GLU A 266 16.42 5.24 -6.87
N THR A 267 15.40 5.79 -6.19
CA THR A 267 15.58 6.59 -4.97
C THR A 267 15.53 5.76 -3.70
N GLY A 268 15.02 4.53 -3.77
CA GLY A 268 14.75 3.69 -2.60
C GLY A 268 13.68 4.26 -1.69
N LYS A 269 12.78 5.09 -2.21
CA LYS A 269 11.63 5.67 -1.49
C LYS A 269 10.33 5.03 -1.95
N PRO A 270 9.38 4.76 -1.05
CA PRO A 270 8.09 4.23 -1.44
C PRO A 270 7.30 5.28 -2.22
N ILE A 271 6.77 4.88 -3.39
CA ILE A 271 5.82 5.66 -4.19
C ILE A 271 4.57 4.81 -4.34
N LEU A 272 3.53 5.15 -3.59
CA LEU A 272 2.27 4.40 -3.55
C LEU A 272 1.27 5.05 -4.50
N VAL A 273 0.73 4.25 -5.42
CA VAL A 273 -0.25 4.73 -6.40
C VAL A 273 -1.65 4.36 -5.95
N ALA A 274 -2.53 5.36 -5.80
CA ALA A 274 -3.90 5.13 -5.36
C ALA A 274 -4.94 5.74 -6.29
N THR A 275 -5.91 4.91 -6.68
CA THR A 275 -7.09 5.26 -7.47
C THR A 275 -8.18 4.22 -7.22
N GLU A 276 -9.41 4.68 -7.15
CA GLU A 276 -10.63 3.88 -7.16
C GLU A 276 -10.71 2.93 -8.36
N LEU A 277 -10.04 3.24 -9.47
CA LEU A 277 -9.97 2.36 -10.64
C LEU A 277 -9.25 1.04 -10.33
N GLY A 278 -8.38 1.03 -9.30
CA GLY A 278 -7.80 -0.20 -8.77
C GLY A 278 -8.84 -1.23 -8.32
N VAL A 279 -10.09 -0.82 -8.09
CA VAL A 279 -11.23 -1.70 -7.84
C VAL A 279 -12.36 -1.59 -8.86
N ALA A 280 -12.58 -0.39 -9.41
CA ALA A 280 -13.70 -0.13 -10.31
C ALA A 280 -13.43 -0.54 -11.76
N ASP A 281 -12.16 -0.53 -12.20
CA ASP A 281 -11.76 -0.92 -13.56
C ASP A 281 -10.30 -1.41 -13.58
N VAL A 282 -10.11 -2.68 -13.26
CA VAL A 282 -8.78 -3.31 -13.26
C VAL A 282 -8.13 -3.42 -14.64
N ASN A 283 -8.91 -3.25 -15.72
CA ASN A 283 -8.39 -3.27 -17.09
C ASN A 283 -7.95 -1.88 -17.55
N ASN A 284 -8.14 -0.83 -16.73
CA ASN A 284 -7.62 0.49 -17.01
C ASN A 284 -6.09 0.40 -17.24
N PRO A 285 -5.58 0.90 -18.39
CA PRO A 285 -4.15 0.83 -18.74
C PRO A 285 -3.19 1.29 -17.64
N GLY A 286 -3.52 2.36 -16.92
CA GLY A 286 -2.72 2.82 -15.79
C GLY A 286 -2.67 1.81 -14.65
N VAL A 287 -3.83 1.33 -14.21
CA VAL A 287 -3.95 0.33 -13.13
C VAL A 287 -3.20 -0.94 -13.51
N LYS A 288 -3.39 -1.41 -14.75
CA LYS A 288 -2.72 -2.59 -15.28
C LYS A 288 -1.20 -2.41 -15.30
N ALA A 289 -0.69 -1.25 -15.73
CA ALA A 289 0.73 -0.96 -15.72
C ALA A 289 1.33 -0.95 -14.29
N VAL A 290 0.60 -0.44 -13.29
CA VAL A 290 1.03 -0.54 -11.88
C VAL A 290 1.15 -2.01 -11.47
N GLN A 291 0.13 -2.83 -11.77
CA GLN A 291 0.12 -4.25 -11.42
C GLN A 291 1.20 -5.06 -12.16
N GLU A 292 1.45 -4.76 -13.44
CA GLU A 292 2.49 -5.40 -14.25
C GLU A 292 3.90 -5.04 -13.77
N SER A 293 4.10 -3.86 -13.18
CA SER A 293 5.34 -3.48 -12.50
C SER A 293 5.56 -4.21 -11.16
N GLY A 294 4.61 -5.08 -10.76
CA GLY A 294 4.64 -5.81 -9.50
C GLY A 294 4.34 -4.94 -8.28
N ARG A 295 3.67 -3.80 -8.45
CA ARG A 295 3.28 -2.88 -7.39
C ARG A 295 1.77 -2.97 -7.13
N LEU A 296 1.36 -2.71 -5.89
CA LEU A 296 -0.05 -2.59 -5.54
C LEU A 296 -0.62 -1.24 -6.02
N CYS A 297 -1.73 -1.28 -6.75
CA CYS A 297 -2.59 -0.11 -6.98
C CYS A 297 -3.67 -0.06 -5.89
N TYR A 298 -3.57 0.89 -4.96
CA TYR A 298 -4.51 0.99 -3.83
C TYR A 298 -5.84 1.56 -4.31
N ALA A 299 -6.94 1.09 -3.71
CA ALA A 299 -8.28 1.55 -4.07
C ALA A 299 -8.55 3.03 -3.72
N ASN A 300 -7.79 3.60 -2.78
CA ASN A 300 -7.89 5.01 -2.40
C ASN A 300 -6.68 5.45 -1.56
N GLY A 301 -6.52 6.76 -1.39
CA GLY A 301 -5.42 7.34 -0.65
C GLY A 301 -5.42 7.01 0.85
N GLN A 302 -6.58 6.74 1.46
CA GLN A 302 -6.65 6.35 2.87
C GLN A 302 -6.01 4.97 3.11
N ARG A 303 -6.28 4.00 2.23
CA ARG A 303 -5.65 2.67 2.28
C ARG A 303 -4.14 2.77 2.05
N ALA A 304 -3.72 3.57 1.07
CA ALA A 304 -2.30 3.83 0.82
C ALA A 304 -1.60 4.48 2.02
N ALA A 305 -2.18 5.54 2.59
CA ALA A 305 -1.64 6.23 3.76
C ALA A 305 -1.54 5.30 4.97
N ARG A 306 -2.56 4.47 5.22
CA ARG A 306 -2.56 3.50 6.31
C ARG A 306 -1.46 2.46 6.16
N ALA A 307 -1.29 1.90 4.97
CA ALA A 307 -0.27 0.90 4.71
C ALA A 307 1.15 1.49 4.81
N LEU A 308 1.34 2.73 4.34
CA LEU A 308 2.59 3.47 4.48
C LEU A 308 2.92 3.77 5.95
N ALA A 309 1.93 4.17 6.75
CA ALA A 309 2.10 4.46 8.17
C ALA A 309 2.58 3.22 8.94
N LEU A 310 1.95 2.07 8.68
CA LEU A 310 2.34 0.80 9.30
C LEU A 310 3.72 0.32 8.81
N SER A 311 4.04 0.55 7.54
CA SER A 311 5.38 0.27 7.00
C SER A 311 6.46 1.14 7.65
N TYR A 312 6.15 2.42 7.92
CA TYR A 312 7.04 3.33 8.63
C TYR A 312 7.23 2.94 10.09
N GLN A 313 6.18 2.52 10.80
CA GLN A 313 6.31 2.02 12.17
C GLN A 313 7.25 0.80 12.25
N TYR A 314 7.12 -0.14 11.32
CA TYR A 314 8.05 -1.27 11.22
C TYR A 314 9.48 -0.79 10.88
N SER A 315 9.62 0.13 9.92
CA SER A 315 10.91 0.74 9.55
C SER A 315 11.62 1.37 10.75
N LYS A 316 10.86 2.05 11.62
CA LYS A 316 11.38 2.62 12.87
C LYS A 316 11.77 1.53 13.88
N TRP A 317 10.94 0.50 14.02
CA TRP A 317 11.22 -0.62 14.93
C TRP A 317 12.50 -1.37 14.55
N CYS A 318 12.73 -1.64 13.26
CA CYS A 318 13.93 -2.33 12.78
C CYS A 318 15.15 -1.39 12.59
N GLY A 319 15.02 -0.11 12.92
CA GLY A 319 16.12 0.87 12.87
C GLY A 319 16.50 1.35 11.46
N VAL A 320 15.65 1.12 10.46
CA VAL A 320 15.84 1.64 9.09
C VAL A 320 15.49 3.12 9.02
N ALA A 321 14.38 3.52 9.64
CA ALA A 321 14.00 4.93 9.80
C ALA A 321 14.63 5.55 11.05
N LYS A 322 15.04 6.81 10.95
CA LYS A 322 15.63 7.59 12.05
C LYS A 322 14.62 8.48 12.76
#